data_AF-A0A3D5Z1U7-F1
#
_entry.id   AF-A0A3D5Z1U7-F1
#
_cell.length_a   1.000
_cell.length_b   1.000
_cell.length_c   1.000
_cell.angle_alpha   90.00
_cell.angle_beta   90.00
_cell.angle_gamma   90.00
#
_symmetry.space_group_name_H-M   'P 1'
#
loop_
_entity.id
_entity.type
_entity.pdbx_description
1 polymer ?
#
loop_
_entity_poly.entity_id
_entity_poly.type
_entity_poly.pdbx_seq_one_letter_code
_entity_poly.pdbx_strand_id
1 'polypeptide(L)'
;EADARFFWERMIIPADSAISASAFEVNRGIYRGPQYGLLNTGRQLPFIQTEDGRYKIGKLRDWRRAEENAYVDFIKQIDFTAEGSNYNTGYRVEKYQWSKESTDGRNRGEADFSIIRLADLYMMRAEAKLRKGDASGALADVNTVRASRTARPAVTPKPLTQMNADILFRERGFEFYWEHQRRTDMIRFGKYEGTWTEKTNNDVKKRLFPIPQTAIDGASDNEGYLVQNSGY
;
A
#
# COMPACT_ATOMS: atom_id res chain seq x y z
N GLU A 1 -1.08 3.12 -18.19
CA GLU A 1 -0.77 4.33 -17.41
C GLU A 1 -1.09 4.08 -15.93
N ALA A 2 -0.39 4.70 -14.99
CA ALA A 2 -0.72 4.56 -13.57
C ALA A 2 -1.92 5.44 -13.20
N ASP A 3 -2.72 4.98 -12.23
CA ASP A 3 -3.84 5.74 -11.70
C ASP A 3 -3.32 7.00 -10.98
N ALA A 4 -3.98 8.15 -11.20
CA ALA A 4 -3.59 9.45 -10.65
C ALA A 4 -3.46 9.47 -9.11
N ARG A 5 -4.09 8.52 -8.41
CA ARG A 5 -3.96 8.36 -6.95
C ARG A 5 -2.59 7.87 -6.51
N PHE A 6 -1.88 7.14 -7.37
CA PHE A 6 -0.53 6.65 -7.10
C PHE A 6 0.46 7.52 -7.85
N PHE A 7 0.77 8.63 -7.19
CA PHE A 7 1.65 9.70 -7.66
C PHE A 7 3.00 9.17 -8.15
N TRP A 8 3.48 9.73 -9.25
CA TRP A 8 4.76 9.40 -9.88
C TRP A 8 5.89 10.38 -9.54
N GLU A 9 5.55 11.56 -9.03
CA GLU A 9 6.55 12.53 -8.66
C GLU A 9 7.28 12.02 -7.42
N ARG A 10 8.57 11.74 -7.66
CA ARG A 10 9.58 11.44 -6.66
C ARG A 10 9.57 12.58 -5.63
N MET A 11 10.09 12.33 -4.42
CA MET A 11 10.30 13.37 -3.40
C MET A 11 10.70 14.70 -4.07
N ILE A 12 10.04 15.81 -3.73
CA ILE A 12 10.37 17.12 -4.30
C ILE A 12 11.80 17.42 -3.86
N ILE A 13 12.71 17.49 -4.83
CA ILE A 13 14.12 17.78 -4.58
C ILE A 13 14.28 19.29 -4.76
N PRO A 14 14.66 20.03 -3.71
CA PRO A 14 14.98 21.45 -3.83
C PRO A 14 16.10 21.66 -4.87
N ALA A 15 16.11 22.82 -5.53
CA ALA A 15 17.11 23.11 -6.58
C ALA A 15 18.56 23.03 -6.05
N ASP A 16 18.77 23.38 -4.78
CA ASP A 16 20.06 23.28 -4.08
C ASP A 16 20.29 21.91 -3.42
N SER A 17 19.37 20.97 -3.60
CA SER A 17 19.42 19.62 -3.03
C SER A 17 19.61 19.60 -1.51
N ALA A 18 19.07 20.60 -0.80
CA ALA A 18 19.15 20.68 0.65
C ALA A 18 17.81 21.04 1.30
N ILE A 19 17.47 20.41 2.42
CA ILE A 19 16.18 20.59 3.12
C ILE A 19 16.37 20.74 4.62
N SER A 20 15.53 21.53 5.28
CA SER A 20 15.48 21.52 6.75
C SER A 20 14.80 20.24 7.25
N ALA A 21 15.15 19.79 8.46
CA ALA A 21 14.50 18.63 9.09
C ALA A 21 12.97 18.75 9.12
N SER A 22 12.47 19.95 9.45
CA SER A 22 11.04 20.23 9.58
C SER A 22 10.27 20.23 8.26
N ALA A 23 10.97 20.45 7.14
CA ALA A 23 10.39 20.47 5.79
C ALA A 23 10.51 19.12 5.06
N PHE A 24 11.28 18.17 5.60
CA PHE A 24 11.41 16.86 4.98
C PHE A 24 10.11 16.07 5.07
N GLU A 25 9.51 15.80 3.91
CA GLU A 25 8.29 15.01 3.77
C GLU A 25 8.46 13.99 2.65
N VAL A 26 7.98 12.76 2.87
CA VAL A 26 7.96 11.73 1.83
C VAL A 26 6.59 11.68 1.17
N ASN A 27 6.54 11.57 -0.16
CA ASN A 27 5.27 11.49 -0.87
C ASN A 27 4.58 10.16 -0.54
N ARG A 28 3.31 10.19 -0.14
CA ARG A 28 2.51 8.96 0.01
C ARG A 28 2.20 8.32 -1.35
N GLY A 29 2.37 7.01 -1.48
CA GLY A 29 1.98 6.26 -2.66
C GLY A 29 2.72 4.93 -2.84
N ILE A 30 2.94 4.56 -4.11
CA ILE A 30 3.68 3.36 -4.53
C ILE A 30 4.99 3.81 -5.14
N TYR A 31 6.11 3.42 -4.54
CA TYR A 31 7.46 3.81 -4.95
C TYR A 31 7.97 2.91 -6.06
N ARG A 32 8.43 3.57 -7.13
CA ARG A 32 8.84 2.96 -8.40
C ARG A 32 10.05 3.73 -8.93
N GLY A 33 10.94 3.03 -9.60
CA GLY A 33 12.11 3.63 -10.21
C GLY A 33 13.18 4.04 -9.18
N PRO A 34 14.11 4.92 -9.57
CA PRO A 34 15.14 5.47 -8.69
C PRO A 34 14.55 6.19 -7.48
N GLN A 35 15.09 5.92 -6.31
CA GLN A 35 14.64 6.47 -5.03
C GLN A 35 15.52 7.65 -4.59
N TYR A 36 14.89 8.59 -3.90
CA TYR A 36 15.51 9.83 -3.42
C TYR A 36 15.22 10.03 -1.94
N GLY A 37 16.17 10.61 -1.23
CA GLY A 37 16.06 10.87 0.21
C GLY A 37 17.33 11.51 0.76
N LEU A 38 17.43 11.54 2.09
CA LEU A 38 18.59 12.09 2.79
C LEU A 38 19.85 11.26 2.47
N LEU A 39 20.93 11.95 2.09
CA LEU A 39 22.21 11.33 1.80
C LEU A 39 22.99 11.04 3.08
N ASN A 40 23.77 9.98 3.09
CA ASN A 40 24.62 9.57 4.21
C ASN A 40 26.00 9.10 3.70
N THR A 41 26.99 9.03 4.60
CA THR A 41 28.35 8.57 4.30
C THR A 41 28.57 7.08 4.62
N GLY A 42 27.51 6.28 4.62
CA GLY A 42 27.57 4.86 4.96
C GLY A 42 26.19 4.21 5.04
N ARG A 43 26.08 3.04 5.67
CA ARG A 43 24.84 2.24 5.65
C ARG A 43 23.58 2.90 6.24
N GLN A 44 23.69 3.95 7.05
CA GLN A 44 22.52 4.66 7.59
C GLN A 44 22.83 6.07 8.11
N LEU A 45 23.88 6.25 8.91
CA LEU A 45 24.20 7.50 9.61
C LEU A 45 25.72 7.76 9.60
N PRO A 46 26.15 9.01 9.78
CA PRO A 46 25.33 10.23 9.86
C PRO A 46 24.78 10.66 8.49
N PHE A 47 23.66 11.39 8.50
CA PHE A 47 23.19 12.10 7.30
C PHE A 47 24.10 13.28 7.00
N ILE A 48 24.30 13.58 5.71
CA ILE A 48 25.15 14.67 5.26
C ILE A 48 24.41 15.98 5.45
N GLN A 49 25.03 16.90 6.20
CA GLN A 49 24.54 18.25 6.40
C GLN A 49 25.30 19.27 5.54
N THR A 50 24.63 20.35 5.17
CA THR A 50 25.23 21.57 4.62
C THR A 50 25.73 22.46 5.76
N GLU A 51 26.56 23.45 5.46
CA GLU A 51 27.15 24.36 6.46
C GLU A 51 26.09 25.14 7.27
N ASP A 52 24.91 25.38 6.67
CA ASP A 52 23.75 26.03 7.28
C ASP A 52 22.88 25.07 8.14
N GLY A 53 23.31 23.83 8.34
CA GLY A 53 22.62 22.84 9.19
C GLY A 53 21.43 22.13 8.53
N ARG A 54 21.17 22.35 7.23
CA ARG A 54 20.19 21.56 6.46
C ARG A 54 20.77 20.20 6.05
N TYR A 55 19.91 19.29 5.59
CA TYR A 55 20.31 17.96 5.13
C TYR A 55 20.33 17.87 3.62
N LYS A 56 21.34 17.20 3.05
CA LYS A 56 21.42 16.96 1.61
C LYS A 56 20.43 15.87 1.17
N ILE A 57 19.66 16.14 0.12
CA ILE A 57 18.79 15.18 -0.56
C ILE A 57 19.43 14.78 -1.88
N GLY A 58 19.35 13.50 -2.24
CA GLY A 58 19.77 13.02 -3.55
C GLY A 58 19.29 11.60 -3.83
N LYS A 59 19.86 10.97 -4.86
CA LYS A 59 19.59 9.56 -5.16
C LYS A 59 20.15 8.68 -4.03
N LEU A 60 19.33 7.78 -3.52
CA LEU A 60 19.74 6.86 -2.46
C LEU A 60 20.67 5.78 -3.02
N ARG A 61 21.78 5.53 -2.32
CA ARG A 61 22.73 4.46 -2.65
C ARG A 61 22.36 3.17 -1.94
N ASP A 62 22.45 2.05 -2.65
CA ASP A 62 22.41 0.71 -2.09
C ASP A 62 23.80 0.30 -1.56
N TRP A 63 24.00 0.51 -0.27
CA TRP A 63 25.25 0.20 0.44
C TRP A 63 25.56 -1.31 0.61
N ARG A 64 24.75 -2.20 0.04
CA ARG A 64 25.10 -3.64 -0.07
C ARG A 64 25.89 -3.95 -1.32
N ARG A 65 25.88 -3.05 -2.30
CA ARG A 65 26.59 -3.20 -3.57
C ARG A 65 27.91 -2.46 -3.50
N ALA A 66 28.95 -3.09 -4.05
CA ALA A 66 30.29 -2.49 -4.09
C ALA A 66 30.36 -1.32 -5.09
N GLU A 67 29.53 -1.34 -6.14
CA GLU A 67 29.53 -0.30 -7.16
C GLU A 67 29.22 1.08 -6.55
N GLU A 68 29.94 2.10 -6.98
CA GLU A 68 29.76 3.49 -6.52
C GLU A 68 28.37 4.02 -6.90
N ASN A 69 27.93 3.70 -8.12
CA ASN A 69 26.64 4.11 -8.69
C ASN A 69 25.51 3.09 -8.48
N ALA A 70 25.62 2.22 -7.47
CA ALA A 70 24.52 1.34 -7.10
C ALA A 70 23.40 2.15 -6.43
N TYR A 71 22.48 2.69 -7.22
CA TYR A 71 21.33 3.43 -6.70
C TYR A 71 20.18 2.49 -6.37
N VAL A 72 19.39 2.86 -5.36
CA VAL A 72 18.14 2.16 -5.04
C VAL A 72 17.13 2.43 -6.16
N ASP A 73 16.72 1.39 -6.85
CA ASP A 73 15.79 1.45 -7.98
C ASP A 73 14.72 0.36 -7.91
N PHE A 74 13.47 0.72 -7.59
CA PHE A 74 12.40 -0.28 -7.44
C PHE A 74 11.72 -0.62 -8.76
N ILE A 75 11.82 -1.87 -9.19
CA ILE A 75 11.25 -2.36 -10.44
C ILE A 75 9.96 -3.17 -10.21
N LYS A 76 9.12 -3.29 -11.25
CA LYS A 76 7.84 -4.02 -11.17
C LYS A 76 8.03 -5.52 -10.94
N GLN A 77 9.14 -6.09 -11.41
CA GLN A 77 9.39 -7.52 -11.37
C GLN A 77 9.24 -8.03 -9.94
N ILE A 78 8.45 -9.10 -9.77
CA ILE A 78 8.29 -9.82 -8.52
C ILE A 78 8.63 -11.27 -8.85
N ASP A 79 9.64 -11.77 -8.17
CA ASP A 79 10.18 -13.11 -8.35
C ASP A 79 10.70 -13.55 -6.98
N PHE A 80 10.11 -14.61 -6.41
CA PHE A 80 10.47 -15.08 -5.08
C PHE A 80 11.54 -16.18 -5.12
N THR A 81 12.15 -16.46 -6.28
CA THR A 81 13.36 -17.29 -6.36
C THR A 81 14.53 -16.61 -5.66
N ALA A 82 15.56 -17.38 -5.29
CA ALA A 82 16.76 -16.84 -4.65
C ALA A 82 17.48 -15.83 -5.56
N GLU A 83 17.45 -16.05 -6.88
CA GLU A 83 18.09 -15.21 -7.88
C GLU A 83 17.27 -13.94 -8.18
N GLY A 84 15.94 -14.04 -8.19
CA GLY A 84 15.02 -12.95 -8.56
C GLY A 84 14.55 -12.06 -7.40
N SER A 85 14.71 -12.50 -6.15
CA SER A 85 14.26 -11.78 -4.95
C SER A 85 15.25 -10.71 -4.44
N ASN A 86 15.98 -10.10 -5.37
CA ASN A 86 16.94 -9.04 -5.07
C ASN A 86 16.22 -7.81 -4.46
N TYR A 87 16.92 -7.00 -3.68
CA TYR A 87 16.29 -5.90 -2.92
C TYR A 87 15.47 -4.92 -3.75
N ASN A 88 15.89 -4.72 -5.00
CA ASN A 88 15.34 -3.74 -5.90
C ASN A 88 14.05 -4.24 -6.59
N THR A 89 13.69 -5.52 -6.42
CA THR A 89 12.50 -6.12 -7.02
C THR A 89 11.24 -5.87 -6.20
N GLY A 90 10.13 -5.64 -6.91
CA GLY A 90 8.85 -5.23 -6.38
C GLY A 90 8.79 -3.75 -6.01
N TYR A 91 7.69 -3.11 -6.40
CA TYR A 91 7.39 -1.76 -5.93
C TYR A 91 7.12 -1.74 -4.42
N ARG A 92 7.52 -0.64 -3.77
CA ARG A 92 7.29 -0.43 -2.32
C ARG A 92 6.08 0.46 -2.09
N VAL A 93 5.49 0.37 -0.91
CA VAL A 93 4.34 1.19 -0.55
C VAL A 93 4.73 2.06 0.63
N GLU A 94 4.42 3.35 0.51
CA GLU A 94 4.56 4.33 1.57
C GLU A 94 3.19 4.99 1.76
N LYS A 95 2.40 4.48 2.71
CA LYS A 95 1.07 5.05 3.02
C LYS A 95 1.10 5.95 4.24
N TYR A 96 1.85 5.53 5.25
CA TYR A 96 2.05 6.24 6.50
C TYR A 96 3.54 6.58 6.60
N GLN A 97 3.82 7.86 6.79
CA GLN A 97 5.18 8.36 6.97
C GLN A 97 5.65 8.12 8.41
N TRP A 98 6.96 8.05 8.60
CA TRP A 98 7.59 8.04 9.92
C TRP A 98 7.21 9.27 10.75
N SER A 99 7.20 9.13 12.08
CA SER A 99 6.98 10.29 12.95
C SER A 99 8.11 11.31 12.77
N LYS A 100 7.76 12.59 12.88
CA LYS A 100 8.72 13.69 12.98
C LYS A 100 9.58 13.63 14.25
N GLU A 101 9.17 12.85 15.24
CA GLU A 101 9.94 12.58 16.46
C GLU A 101 11.03 11.51 16.27
N SER A 102 11.05 10.82 15.12
CA SER A 102 12.14 9.90 14.78
C SER A 102 13.38 10.70 14.39
N THR A 103 14.41 10.66 15.23
CA THR A 103 15.66 11.43 15.07
C THR A 103 16.72 10.71 14.25
N ASP A 104 16.55 9.41 13.99
CA ASP A 104 17.46 8.56 13.25
C ASP A 104 16.79 7.85 12.05
N GLY A 105 15.53 8.20 11.76
CA GLY A 105 14.71 7.55 10.74
C GLY A 105 14.32 6.12 11.10
N ARG A 106 14.44 5.73 12.38
CA ARG A 106 14.03 4.42 12.90
C ARG A 106 13.16 4.56 14.14
N ASN A 107 12.32 3.55 14.35
CA ASN A 107 11.41 3.43 15.49
C ASN A 107 10.54 4.70 15.69
N ARG A 108 9.64 4.72 16.68
CA ARG A 108 8.72 5.86 16.94
C ARG A 108 7.73 6.13 15.80
N GLY A 109 6.86 5.16 15.51
CA GLY A 109 5.69 5.39 14.67
C GLY A 109 4.56 6.00 15.48
N GLU A 110 4.12 7.21 15.11
CA GLU A 110 2.93 7.88 15.68
C GLU A 110 1.79 7.96 14.67
N ALA A 111 1.83 7.10 13.65
CA ALA A 111 0.79 7.08 12.63
C ALA A 111 -0.49 6.46 13.19
N ASP A 112 -1.60 7.19 13.09
CA ASP A 112 -2.91 6.67 13.41
C ASP A 112 -3.35 5.61 12.39
N PHE A 113 -3.54 4.37 12.88
CA PHE A 113 -4.02 3.29 12.05
C PHE A 113 -5.54 3.38 11.86
N SER A 114 -5.97 3.63 10.62
CA SER A 114 -7.40 3.74 10.31
C SER A 114 -8.07 2.37 10.25
N ILE A 115 -8.89 2.05 11.25
CA ILE A 115 -9.73 0.84 11.24
C ILE A 115 -11.03 1.09 10.45
N ILE A 116 -11.67 2.24 10.70
CA ILE A 116 -12.86 2.70 10.00
C ILE A 116 -12.65 4.18 9.65
N ARG A 117 -13.06 4.57 8.45
CA ARG A 117 -13.05 5.97 8.01
C ARG A 117 -14.20 6.27 7.07
N LEU A 118 -14.55 7.55 6.96
CA LEU A 118 -15.73 8.01 6.21
C LEU A 118 -15.79 7.49 4.78
N ALA A 119 -14.65 7.41 4.07
CA ALA A 119 -14.63 6.88 2.71
C ALA A 119 -15.15 5.44 2.62
N ASP A 120 -14.91 4.60 3.64
CA ASP A 120 -15.42 3.23 3.66
C ASP A 120 -16.94 3.21 3.83
N LEU A 121 -17.50 4.12 4.63
CA LEU A 121 -18.95 4.28 4.74
C LEU A 121 -19.59 4.63 3.38
N TYR A 122 -19.00 5.56 2.64
CA TYR A 122 -19.45 5.88 1.27
C TYR A 122 -19.31 4.68 0.33
N MET A 123 -18.19 3.96 0.37
CA MET A 123 -17.94 2.81 -0.51
C MET A 123 -18.83 1.60 -0.17
N MET A 124 -19.13 1.36 1.11
CA MET A 124 -20.10 0.36 1.54
C MET A 124 -21.53 0.73 1.11
N ARG A 125 -21.92 2.00 1.26
CA ARG A 125 -23.21 2.49 0.77
C ARG A 125 -23.32 2.38 -0.75
N ALA A 126 -22.24 2.69 -1.48
CA ALA A 126 -22.17 2.51 -2.93
C ALA A 126 -22.35 1.04 -3.33
N GLU A 127 -21.73 0.11 -2.60
CA GLU A 127 -21.90 -1.32 -2.84
C GLU A 127 -23.35 -1.76 -2.62
N ALA A 128 -23.96 -1.34 -1.51
CA ALA A 128 -25.34 -1.65 -1.19
C ALA A 128 -26.30 -1.12 -2.26
N LYS A 129 -26.10 0.12 -2.73
CA LYS A 129 -26.87 0.72 -3.82
C LYS A 129 -26.73 -0.06 -5.13
N LEU A 130 -25.51 -0.43 -5.53
CA LEU A 130 -25.29 -1.26 -6.72
C LEU A 130 -26.02 -2.61 -6.62
N ARG A 131 -25.92 -3.29 -5.48
CA ARG A 131 -26.60 -4.57 -5.27
C ARG A 131 -28.13 -4.45 -5.30
N LYS A 132 -28.68 -3.26 -5.04
CA LYS A 132 -30.10 -2.92 -5.19
C LYS A 132 -30.48 -2.39 -6.57
N GLY A 133 -29.54 -2.30 -7.52
CA GLY A 133 -29.79 -1.78 -8.87
C GLY A 133 -29.65 -0.26 -9.02
N ASP A 134 -29.25 0.47 -7.98
CA ASP A 134 -29.04 1.92 -8.03
C ASP A 134 -27.58 2.27 -8.39
N ALA A 135 -27.26 2.14 -9.68
CA ALA A 135 -25.94 2.48 -10.19
C ALA A 135 -25.63 3.98 -10.12
N SER A 136 -26.62 4.84 -10.32
CA SER A 136 -26.47 6.30 -10.30
C SER A 136 -26.14 6.80 -8.88
N GLY A 137 -26.84 6.31 -7.86
CA GLY A 137 -26.56 6.66 -6.47
C GLY A 137 -25.24 6.10 -5.97
N ALA A 138 -24.80 4.94 -6.48
CA ALA A 138 -23.47 4.40 -6.19
C ALA A 138 -22.36 5.23 -6.85
N LEU A 139 -22.58 5.65 -8.11
CA LEU A 139 -21.66 6.54 -8.83
C LEU A 139 -21.44 7.85 -8.05
N ALA A 140 -22.52 8.45 -7.53
CA ALA A 140 -22.44 9.67 -6.73
C ALA A 140 -21.60 9.51 -5.46
N ASP A 141 -21.76 8.38 -4.75
CA ASP A 141 -20.98 8.08 -3.54
C ASP A 141 -19.49 7.91 -3.86
N VAL A 142 -19.16 7.15 -4.90
CA VAL A 142 -17.77 6.95 -5.31
C VAL A 142 -17.13 8.25 -5.80
N ASN A 143 -17.85 9.06 -6.57
CA ASN A 143 -17.36 10.35 -7.04
C ASN A 143 -17.14 11.34 -5.89
N THR A 144 -17.96 11.29 -4.83
CA THR A 144 -17.71 12.06 -3.59
C THR A 144 -16.35 11.70 -2.99
N VAL A 145 -16.03 10.41 -2.88
CA VAL A 145 -14.72 9.95 -2.37
C VAL A 145 -13.57 10.31 -3.31
N ARG A 146 -13.78 10.26 -4.63
CA ARG A 146 -12.76 10.67 -5.61
C ARG A 146 -12.44 12.15 -5.51
N ALA A 147 -13.48 12.98 -5.37
CA ALA A 147 -13.36 14.44 -5.28
C ALA A 147 -12.76 14.92 -3.96
N SER A 148 -12.88 14.15 -2.87
CA SER A 148 -12.31 14.53 -1.56
C SER A 148 -10.78 14.48 -1.51
N ARG A 149 -10.12 13.97 -2.57
CA ARG A 149 -8.65 13.89 -2.69
C ARG A 149 -8.05 15.23 -3.12
N THR A 150 -8.20 16.24 -2.29
CA THR A 150 -7.79 17.63 -2.58
C THR A 150 -6.35 17.97 -2.22
N ALA A 151 -5.64 17.11 -1.47
CA ALA A 151 -4.27 17.36 -1.03
C ALA A 151 -3.26 17.57 -2.18
N ARG A 152 -3.58 17.10 -3.40
CA ARG A 152 -2.79 17.33 -4.61
C ARG A 152 -3.71 17.61 -5.81
N PRO A 153 -4.17 18.86 -5.98
CA PRO A 153 -5.18 19.21 -7.00
C PRO A 153 -4.81 18.82 -8.43
N ALA A 154 -3.52 18.88 -8.78
CA ALA A 154 -3.00 18.54 -10.11
C ALA A 154 -3.22 17.06 -10.50
N VAL A 155 -3.42 16.17 -9.51
CA VAL A 155 -3.62 14.73 -9.73
C VAL A 155 -4.93 14.22 -9.12
N THR A 156 -5.87 15.11 -8.82
CA THR A 156 -7.21 14.72 -8.37
C THR A 156 -7.87 13.83 -9.42
N PRO A 157 -8.35 12.63 -9.06
CA PRO A 157 -8.97 11.73 -10.03
C PRO A 157 -10.25 12.35 -10.62
N LYS A 158 -10.35 12.36 -11.96
CA LYS A 158 -11.55 12.84 -12.66
C LYS A 158 -12.80 12.05 -12.22
N PRO A 159 -13.99 12.65 -12.22
CA PRO A 159 -15.21 11.91 -11.91
C PRO A 159 -15.41 10.75 -12.90
N LEU A 160 -15.92 9.63 -12.41
CA LEU A 160 -16.39 8.53 -13.23
C LEU A 160 -17.75 8.89 -13.82
N THR A 161 -18.05 8.35 -15.00
CA THR A 161 -19.33 8.55 -15.71
C THR A 161 -20.29 7.38 -15.59
N GLN A 162 -19.81 6.23 -15.09
CA GLN A 162 -20.59 5.02 -14.92
C GLN A 162 -20.08 4.23 -13.71
N MET A 163 -20.94 3.37 -13.17
CA MET A 163 -20.62 2.53 -12.02
C MET A 163 -21.15 1.12 -12.21
N ASN A 164 -20.30 0.14 -11.90
CA ASN A 164 -20.65 -1.28 -11.80
C ASN A 164 -19.78 -1.95 -10.74
N ALA A 165 -20.01 -3.24 -10.48
CA ALA A 165 -19.30 -3.97 -9.42
C ALA A 165 -17.78 -4.02 -9.64
N ASP A 166 -17.31 -4.17 -10.88
CA ASP A 166 -15.88 -4.21 -11.20
C ASP A 166 -15.20 -2.84 -11.02
N ILE A 167 -15.88 -1.76 -11.40
CA ILE A 167 -15.41 -0.39 -11.15
C ILE A 167 -15.33 -0.15 -9.65
N LEU A 168 -16.38 -0.49 -8.87
CA LEU A 168 -16.36 -0.31 -7.43
C LEU A 168 -15.25 -1.13 -6.76
N PHE A 169 -15.08 -2.40 -7.15
CA PHE A 169 -13.99 -3.25 -6.66
C PHE A 169 -12.61 -2.64 -6.93
N ARG A 170 -12.43 -2.03 -8.11
CA ARG A 170 -11.21 -1.34 -8.48
C ARG A 170 -11.00 -0.09 -7.60
N GLU A 171 -12.02 0.73 -7.45
CA GLU A 171 -11.99 1.96 -6.66
C GLU A 171 -11.73 1.69 -5.17
N ARG A 172 -12.33 0.65 -4.59
CA ARG A 172 -12.00 0.18 -3.23
C ARG A 172 -10.54 -0.23 -3.11
N GLY A 173 -10.00 -0.96 -4.08
CA GLY A 173 -8.60 -1.37 -4.09
C GLY A 173 -7.62 -0.19 -4.10
N PHE A 174 -7.96 0.87 -4.84
CA PHE A 174 -7.19 2.11 -4.85
C PHE A 174 -7.36 2.95 -3.59
N GLU A 175 -8.56 2.99 -3.02
CA GLU A 175 -8.86 3.79 -1.84
C GLU A 175 -8.21 3.20 -0.58
N PHE A 176 -8.36 1.88 -0.39
CA PHE A 176 -7.97 1.14 0.83
C PHE A 176 -6.72 0.28 0.66
N TYR A 177 -5.84 0.60 -0.30
CA TYR A 177 -4.54 -0.08 -0.42
C TYR A 177 -3.81 -0.04 0.93
N TRP A 178 -3.23 -1.15 1.40
CA TRP A 178 -2.54 -1.19 2.70
C TRP A 178 -3.40 -0.84 3.94
N GLU A 179 -4.73 -0.99 3.85
CA GLU A 179 -5.65 -0.83 5.00
C GLU A 179 -6.39 -2.13 5.35
N HIS A 180 -5.78 -3.30 5.10
CA HIS A 180 -6.35 -4.63 5.42
C HIS A 180 -7.70 -5.01 4.77
N GLN A 181 -8.19 -4.25 3.78
CA GLN A 181 -9.50 -4.52 3.15
C GLN A 181 -9.45 -5.51 1.99
N ARG A 182 -8.32 -5.59 1.27
CA ARG A 182 -8.29 -6.16 -0.09
C ARG A 182 -8.67 -7.64 -0.16
N ARG A 183 -8.28 -8.46 0.82
CA ARG A 183 -8.61 -9.89 0.84
C ARG A 183 -10.13 -10.10 0.93
N THR A 184 -10.76 -9.45 1.90
CA THR A 184 -12.20 -9.54 2.12
C THR A 184 -12.96 -8.99 0.91
N ASP A 185 -12.52 -7.87 0.33
CA ASP A 185 -13.08 -7.35 -0.91
C ASP A 185 -12.99 -8.38 -2.06
N MET A 186 -11.84 -9.01 -2.27
CA MET A 186 -11.68 -10.02 -3.31
C MET A 186 -12.64 -11.20 -3.12
N ILE A 187 -12.89 -11.64 -1.89
CA ILE A 187 -13.85 -12.72 -1.62
C ILE A 187 -15.28 -12.26 -1.95
N ARG A 188 -15.70 -11.10 -1.46
CA ARG A 188 -17.06 -10.57 -1.62
C ARG A 188 -17.42 -10.22 -3.08
N PHE A 189 -16.41 -9.89 -3.89
CA PHE A 189 -16.54 -9.59 -5.31
C PHE A 189 -16.19 -10.78 -6.22
N GLY A 190 -15.92 -11.97 -5.65
CA GLY A 190 -15.66 -13.20 -6.43
C GLY A 190 -14.36 -13.17 -7.25
N LYS A 191 -13.34 -12.46 -6.77
CA LYS A 191 -12.03 -12.31 -7.41
C LYS A 191 -10.90 -13.07 -6.70
N TYR A 192 -11.14 -13.62 -5.51
CA TYR A 192 -10.10 -14.23 -4.66
C TYR A 192 -9.50 -15.51 -5.24
N GLU A 193 -10.23 -16.25 -6.07
CA GLU A 193 -9.72 -17.46 -6.72
C GLU A 193 -8.82 -17.16 -7.93
N GLY A 194 -8.69 -15.88 -8.30
CA GLY A 194 -7.81 -15.47 -9.39
C GLY A 194 -6.34 -15.82 -9.17
N THR A 195 -5.57 -15.76 -10.25
CA THR A 195 -4.11 -15.88 -10.24
C THR A 195 -3.47 -14.50 -10.18
N TRP A 196 -2.50 -14.32 -9.29
CA TRP A 196 -1.70 -13.09 -9.22
C TRP A 196 -0.35 -13.38 -8.58
N THR A 197 0.71 -12.74 -9.10
CA THR A 197 2.09 -13.04 -8.68
C THR A 197 2.31 -14.56 -8.71
N GLU A 198 2.64 -15.21 -7.59
CA GLU A 198 2.83 -16.67 -7.52
C GLU A 198 1.61 -17.44 -7.00
N LYS A 199 0.52 -16.75 -6.64
CA LYS A 199 -0.71 -17.43 -6.26
C LYS A 199 -1.36 -18.03 -7.49
N THR A 200 -1.32 -19.35 -7.60
CA THR A 200 -2.02 -20.13 -8.62
C THR A 200 -3.20 -20.93 -8.06
N ASN A 201 -3.24 -21.13 -6.73
CA ASN A 201 -4.31 -21.88 -6.07
C ASN A 201 -5.66 -21.16 -6.21
N ASN A 202 -6.66 -21.88 -6.73
CA ASN A 202 -8.02 -21.40 -6.98
C ASN A 202 -9.08 -22.16 -6.15
N ASP A 203 -8.66 -22.91 -5.13
CA ASP A 203 -9.56 -23.68 -4.26
C ASP A 203 -10.34 -22.75 -3.33
N VAL A 204 -11.67 -22.71 -3.53
CA VAL A 204 -12.63 -21.92 -2.76
C VAL A 204 -12.57 -22.25 -1.26
N LYS A 205 -12.15 -23.47 -0.89
CA LYS A 205 -12.00 -23.88 0.51
C LYS A 205 -10.93 -23.09 1.26
N LYS A 206 -9.98 -22.48 0.53
CA LYS A 206 -8.92 -21.63 1.10
C LYS A 206 -9.35 -20.19 1.40
N ARG A 207 -10.66 -19.89 1.31
CA ARG A 207 -11.25 -18.63 1.81
C ARG A 207 -11.26 -18.56 3.33
N LEU A 208 -11.37 -19.69 4.02
CA LEU A 208 -11.29 -19.77 5.48
C LEU A 208 -9.90 -20.26 5.90
N PHE A 209 -9.40 -19.73 7.00
CA PHE A 209 -8.17 -20.24 7.63
C PHE A 209 -8.49 -21.53 8.39
N PRO A 210 -7.51 -22.44 8.55
CA PRO A 210 -7.70 -23.60 9.42
C PRO A 210 -7.95 -23.14 10.86
N ILE A 211 -8.82 -23.84 11.55
CA ILE A 211 -8.87 -23.79 13.01
C ILE A 211 -7.56 -24.41 13.51
N PRO A 212 -6.82 -23.78 14.45
CA PRO A 212 -5.57 -24.32 14.98
C PRO A 212 -5.74 -25.77 15.47
N GLN A 213 -4.84 -26.67 15.07
CA GLN A 213 -4.96 -28.10 15.39
C GLN A 213 -5.05 -28.35 16.89
N THR A 214 -4.30 -27.61 17.70
CA THR A 214 -4.35 -27.70 19.17
C THR A 214 -5.74 -27.40 19.74
N ALA A 215 -6.53 -26.55 19.09
CA ALA A 215 -7.90 -26.27 19.51
C ALA A 215 -8.85 -27.43 19.15
N ILE A 216 -8.65 -28.07 17.99
CA ILE A 216 -9.37 -29.28 17.59
C ILE A 216 -9.07 -30.42 18.57
N ASP A 217 -7.78 -30.66 18.84
CA ASP A 217 -7.34 -31.71 19.75
C ASP A 217 -7.86 -31.50 21.17
N GLY A 218 -7.87 -30.25 21.66
CA GLY A 218 -8.42 -29.90 22.98
C GLY A 218 -9.94 -30.04 23.11
N ALA A 219 -10.67 -30.13 21.99
CA ALA A 219 -12.12 -30.35 21.95
C ALA A 219 -12.50 -31.82 21.70
N SER A 220 -11.51 -32.72 21.58
CA SER A 220 -11.72 -34.10 21.15
C SER A 220 -12.55 -34.96 22.11
N ASP A 221 -12.64 -34.57 23.39
CA ASP A 221 -13.47 -35.27 24.39
C ASP A 221 -14.98 -35.19 24.10
N ASN A 222 -15.43 -34.24 23.26
CA ASN A 222 -16.84 -34.10 22.86
C ASN A 222 -16.98 -34.14 21.33
N GLU A 223 -17.33 -35.32 20.82
CA GLU A 223 -17.45 -35.57 19.39
C GLU A 223 -18.38 -34.56 18.70
N GLY A 224 -17.88 -33.91 17.64
CA GLY A 224 -18.65 -32.93 16.87
C GLY A 224 -18.75 -31.54 17.49
N TYR A 225 -18.16 -31.29 18.67
CA TYR A 225 -18.19 -29.96 19.29
C TYR A 225 -17.44 -28.91 18.47
N LEU A 226 -16.24 -29.26 17.98
CA LEU A 226 -15.44 -28.38 17.12
C LEU A 226 -15.05 -29.13 15.85
N VAL A 227 -15.57 -28.66 14.72
CA VAL A 227 -15.34 -29.27 13.40
C VAL A 227 -14.47 -28.34 12.57
N GLN A 228 -13.45 -28.91 11.91
CA GLN A 228 -12.53 -28.18 11.06
C GLN A 228 -13.23 -27.56 9.84
N ASN A 229 -12.71 -26.43 9.38
CA ASN A 229 -13.13 -25.83 8.11
C ASN A 229 -12.82 -26.78 6.95
N SER A 230 -13.78 -26.97 6.03
CA SER A 230 -13.59 -27.85 4.87
C SER A 230 -12.29 -27.53 4.12
N GLY A 231 -11.48 -28.55 3.83
CA GLY A 231 -10.21 -28.42 3.10
C GLY A 231 -8.96 -28.29 3.97
N TYR A 232 -9.08 -28.57 5.28
CA TYR A 232 -8.00 -28.72 6.24
C TYR A 232 -8.22 -29.95 7.10
#